data_AF-K8A7W5-F1
#
_entry.id   AF-K8A7W5-F1
#
_cell.length_a   1.000
_cell.length_b   1.000
_cell.length_c   1.000
_cell.angle_alpha   90.00
_cell.angle_beta   90.00
_cell.angle_gamma   90.00
#
_symmetry.space_group_name_H-M   'P 1'
#
loop_
_entity.id
_entity.type
_entity.pdbx_description
1 polymer ?
#
loop_
_entity_poly.entity_id
_entity_poly.type
_entity_poly.pdbx_seq_one_letter_code
_entity_poly.pdbx_strand_id
1 'polypeptide(L)'
;MTLDPTVLSVAVGTASPIKASVTPANATNKALNWTSGDEAIATVDASGVVTGVAEGGPVDVTATAADGSGVSASCAVTVTAEKRTKSK
;
A
#
# COMPACT_ATOMS: atom_id res chain seq x y z
N MET A 1 13.77 -1.74 6.05
CA MET A 1 12.55 -2.45 5.62
C MET A 1 12.44 -2.33 4.12
N THR A 2 11.77 -3.26 3.47
CA THR A 2 11.47 -3.21 2.04
C THR A 2 9.99 -3.44 1.81
N LEU A 3 9.42 -2.79 0.79
CA LEU A 3 8.07 -3.08 0.31
C LEU A 3 8.17 -3.90 -0.97
N ASP A 4 7.39 -4.96 -1.05
CA ASP A 4 7.25 -5.77 -2.25
C ASP A 4 5.76 -5.95 -2.58
N PRO A 5 5.30 -5.49 -3.75
CA PRO A 5 6.07 -4.78 -4.77
C PRO A 5 6.34 -3.31 -4.41
N THR A 6 7.33 -2.67 -5.05
CA THR A 6 7.57 -1.21 -4.98
C THR A 6 6.65 -0.42 -5.91
N VAL A 7 5.98 -1.11 -6.83
CA VAL A 7 4.99 -0.55 -7.76
C VAL A 7 3.79 -1.48 -7.76
N LEU A 8 2.62 -0.96 -7.40
CA LEU A 8 1.39 -1.72 -7.33
C LEU A 8 0.36 -1.16 -8.31
N SER A 9 -0.23 -2.01 -9.14
CA SER A 9 -1.39 -1.64 -9.94
C SER A 9 -2.63 -2.31 -9.36
N VAL A 10 -3.62 -1.50 -9.01
CA VAL A 10 -4.90 -1.93 -8.44
C VAL A 10 -6.03 -1.38 -9.30
N ALA A 11 -7.15 -2.09 -9.39
CA ALA A 11 -8.32 -1.60 -10.09
C ALA A 11 -9.23 -0.83 -9.11
N VAL A 12 -9.98 0.15 -9.60
CA VAL A 12 -11.01 0.82 -8.79
C VAL A 12 -11.94 -0.21 -8.12
N GLY A 13 -12.19 -0.04 -6.82
CA GLY A 13 -13.01 -0.94 -6.00
C GLY A 13 -12.32 -2.24 -5.57
N THR A 14 -11.06 -2.47 -5.97
CA THR A 14 -10.30 -3.66 -5.58
C THR A 14 -9.25 -3.33 -4.52
N ALA A 15 -8.91 -4.33 -3.72
CA ALA A 15 -7.94 -4.22 -2.64
C ALA A 15 -6.76 -5.17 -2.88
N SER A 16 -5.54 -4.66 -2.71
CA SER A 16 -4.29 -5.40 -2.92
C SER A 16 -3.33 -5.16 -1.75
N PRO A 17 -2.82 -6.21 -1.11
CA PRO A 17 -1.87 -6.08 0.00
C PRO A 17 -0.47 -5.73 -0.48
N ILE A 18 0.22 -4.84 0.24
CA ILE A 18 1.66 -4.61 0.08
C ILE A 18 2.40 -5.41 1.15
N LYS A 19 3.36 -6.25 0.74
CA LYS A 19 4.18 -6.99 1.69
C LYS A 19 5.32 -6.11 2.18
N ALA A 20 5.27 -5.73 3.45
CA ALA A 20 6.37 -5.08 4.12
C ALA A 20 7.27 -6.11 4.83
N SER A 21 8.56 -6.11 4.50
CA SER A 21 9.57 -6.93 5.18
C SER A 21 10.43 -6.06 6.09
N VAL A 22 10.28 -6.25 7.40
CA VAL A 22 11.04 -5.55 8.45
C VAL A 22 12.16 -6.45 8.95
N THR A 23 13.40 -5.95 8.88
CA THR A 23 14.60 -6.64 9.37
C THR A 23 15.19 -5.88 10.56
N PRO A 24 15.61 -6.58 11.65
CA PRO A 24 15.59 -8.04 11.82
C PRO A 24 14.17 -8.60 12.05
N ALA A 25 13.91 -9.83 11.58
CA ALA A 25 12.60 -10.50 11.66
C ALA A 25 12.05 -10.67 13.10
N ASN A 26 12.92 -10.46 14.09
CA ASN A 26 12.66 -10.47 15.53
C ASN A 26 12.11 -9.14 16.07
N ALA A 27 11.72 -8.21 15.19
CA ALA A 27 10.98 -7.01 15.57
C ALA A 27 9.73 -7.43 16.35
N THR A 28 9.74 -7.18 17.67
CA THR A 28 8.66 -7.51 18.59
C THR A 28 7.40 -6.70 18.27
N ASN A 29 7.60 -5.50 17.72
CA ASN A 29 6.55 -4.61 17.26
C ASN A 29 6.60 -4.50 15.74
N LYS A 30 5.76 -5.28 15.05
CA LYS A 30 5.59 -5.20 13.59
C LYS A 30 4.55 -4.16 13.18
N ALA A 31 4.21 -3.25 14.10
CA ALA A 31 3.31 -2.15 13.84
C ALA A 31 3.95 -1.22 12.80
N LEU A 32 3.26 -1.04 11.68
CA LEU A 32 3.64 -0.12 10.62
C LEU A 32 2.57 0.95 10.53
N ASN A 33 3.00 2.20 10.43
CA ASN A 33 2.14 3.31 10.11
C ASN A 33 2.11 3.48 8.60
N TRP A 34 0.95 3.25 7.99
CA TRP A 34 0.74 3.41 6.55
C TRP A 34 0.11 4.78 6.29
N THR A 35 0.57 5.42 5.21
CA THR A 35 0.05 6.70 4.74
C THR A 35 -0.06 6.66 3.23
N SER A 36 -1.15 7.20 2.70
CA SER A 36 -1.33 7.38 1.25
C SER A 36 -1.10 8.85 0.89
N GLY A 37 -0.42 9.10 -0.22
CA GLY A 37 -0.24 10.44 -0.76
C GLY A 37 -1.55 11.07 -1.28
N ASP A 38 -2.53 10.25 -1.65
CA ASP A 38 -3.81 10.73 -2.19
C ASP A 38 -4.95 9.73 -1.93
N GLU A 39 -5.68 9.93 -0.83
CA GLU A 39 -6.80 9.07 -0.40
C GLU A 39 -8.02 9.15 -1.32
N ALA A 40 -8.11 10.17 -2.19
CA ALA A 40 -9.18 10.25 -3.19
C ALA A 40 -8.94 9.26 -4.35
N ILE A 41 -7.69 8.87 -4.58
CA ILE A 41 -7.31 7.89 -5.61
C ILE A 41 -7.11 6.51 -4.99
N ALA A 42 -6.31 6.40 -3.93
CA ALA A 42 -6.00 5.13 -3.26
C ALA A 42 -5.90 5.29 -1.73
N THR A 43 -6.57 4.41 -0.98
CA THR A 43 -6.49 4.37 0.48
C THR A 43 -5.70 3.16 0.93
N VAL A 44 -4.96 3.26 2.04
CA VAL A 44 -4.25 2.15 2.66
C VAL A 44 -4.70 1.97 4.10
N ASP A 45 -4.95 0.74 4.53
CA ASP A 45 -5.33 0.45 5.92
C ASP A 45 -4.11 0.10 6.81
N ALA A 46 -4.34 -0.04 8.12
CA ALA A 46 -3.30 -0.33 9.09
C ALA A 46 -2.56 -1.67 8.86
N SER A 47 -3.18 -2.62 8.16
CA SER A 47 -2.57 -3.89 7.75
C SER A 47 -1.78 -3.80 6.44
N GLY A 48 -1.77 -2.65 5.75
CA GLY A 48 -1.04 -2.44 4.51
C GLY A 48 -1.78 -2.92 3.26
N VAL A 49 -3.11 -3.01 3.31
CA VAL A 49 -3.94 -3.29 2.13
C VAL A 49 -4.34 -1.98 1.49
N VAL A 50 -3.98 -1.85 0.22
CA VAL A 50 -4.31 -0.68 -0.60
C VAL A 50 -5.58 -0.95 -1.37
N THR A 51 -6.56 -0.05 -1.25
CA THR A 51 -7.82 -0.09 -1.98
C THR A 51 -7.87 1.04 -2.98
N GLY A 52 -8.18 0.72 -4.25
CA GLY A 52 -8.38 1.71 -5.29
C GLY A 52 -9.75 2.40 -5.14
N VAL A 53 -9.77 3.72 -5.03
CA VAL A 53 -10.99 4.54 -4.87
C VAL A 53 -11.40 5.16 -6.21
N ALA A 54 -10.45 5.76 -6.92
CA ALA A 54 -10.68 6.38 -8.22
C ALA A 54 -9.49 6.12 -9.15
N GLU A 55 -9.73 6.10 -10.46
CA GLU A 55 -8.65 5.96 -11.43
C GLU A 55 -7.68 7.15 -11.35
N GLY A 56 -6.38 6.87 -11.36
CA GLY A 56 -5.36 7.89 -11.17
C GLY A 56 -4.04 7.36 -10.62
N GLY A 57 -3.07 8.27 -10.45
CA GLY A 57 -1.76 7.97 -9.92
C GLY A 57 -0.61 8.29 -10.89
N PRO A 58 0.64 7.94 -10.52
CA PRO A 58 1.01 7.15 -9.33
C PRO A 58 0.78 7.91 -8.01
N VAL A 59 0.30 7.19 -6.99
CA VAL A 59 0.14 7.63 -5.61
C VAL A 59 1.20 6.99 -4.75
N ASP A 60 2.00 7.78 -4.05
CA ASP A 60 3.01 7.25 -3.13
C ASP A 60 2.38 6.78 -1.82
N VAL A 61 2.40 5.48 -1.57
CA VAL A 61 2.03 4.87 -0.30
C VAL A 61 3.29 4.63 0.51
N THR A 62 3.38 5.25 1.69
CA THR A 62 4.56 5.15 2.57
C THR A 62 4.22 4.35 3.81
N ALA A 63 5.00 3.29 4.04
CA ALA A 63 5.03 2.55 5.30
C ALA A 63 6.16 3.10 6.17
N THR A 64 5.89 3.36 7.44
CA THR A 64 6.88 3.79 8.43
C THR A 64 6.85 2.86 9.62
N ALA A 65 8.00 2.38 10.07
CA ALA A 65 8.11 1.52 11.23
C ALA A 65 7.77 2.28 12.52
N ALA A 66 6.80 1.78 13.29
CA ALA A 66 6.35 2.40 14.54
C ALA A 66 7.24 2.03 15.74
N ASP A 67 8.33 1.29 15.53
CA ASP A 67 9.29 0.90 16.57
C ASP A 67 10.25 2.04 16.97
N GLY A 68 10.16 3.20 16.29
CA GLY A 68 11.02 4.35 16.54
C GLY A 68 12.39 4.27 15.84
N SER A 69 12.64 3.24 15.03
CA SER A 69 13.86 3.12 14.22
C SER A 69 13.99 4.17 13.11
N GLY A 70 12.89 4.85 12.77
CA GLY A 70 12.82 5.79 11.65
C GLY A 70 12.89 5.14 10.27
N VAL A 71 12.76 3.80 10.20
CA VAL A 71 12.81 3.07 8.95
C VAL A 71 11.48 3.22 8.21
N SER A 72 11.52 3.79 7.00
CA SER A 72 10.37 3.91 6.10
C SER A 72 10.66 3.27 4.73
N ALA A 73 9.60 3.01 3.98
CA ALA A 73 9.67 2.55 2.60
C ALA A 73 8.40 3.00 1.85
N SER A 74 8.51 3.26 0.56
CA SER A 74 7.41 3.73 -0.29
C SER A 74 7.08 2.74 -1.41
N CYS A 75 5.82 2.76 -1.85
CA CYS A 75 5.29 1.98 -2.95
C CYS A 75 4.45 2.91 -3.83
N ALA A 76 4.74 2.95 -5.13
CA ALA A 76 3.97 3.73 -6.08
C ALA A 76 2.74 2.94 -6.54
N VAL A 77 1.56 3.45 -6.24
CA VAL A 77 0.28 2.80 -6.55
C VAL A 77 -0.38 3.50 -7.73
N THR A 78 -0.68 2.75 -8.78
CA THR A 78 -1.47 3.24 -9.91
C THR A 78 -2.83 2.56 -9.91
N VAL A 79 -3.89 3.37 -9.79
CA VAL A 79 -5.26 2.87 -9.83
C VAL A 79 -5.76 2.94 -11.26
N THR A 80 -6.06 1.78 -11.81
CA THR A 80 -6.61 1.63 -13.16
C THR A 80 -8.13 1.50 -13.09
N ALA A 81 -8.81 1.86 -14.18
CA ALA A 81 -10.25 1.65 -14.31
C ALA A 81 -10.62 0.21 -13.92
N GLU A 82 -11.73 0.06 -13.19
CA GLU A 82 -12.28 -1.23 -12.82
C GLU A 82 -12.34 -2.14 -14.05
N LYS A 83 -11.69 -3.31 -13.99
CA LYS A 83 -12.03 -4.36 -14.96
C LYS A 83 -13.46 -4.77 -14.64
N ARG A 84 -14.43 -4.22 -15.37
CA ARG A 84 -15.78 -4.79 -15.48
C ARG A 84 -15.66 -6.20 -16.05
N THR A 85 -15.36 -7.17 -15.19
CA THR A 85 -15.67 -8.56 -15.47
C THR A 85 -17.18 -8.66 -15.27
N LYS A 86 -17.93 -8.45 -16.36
CA LYS A 86 -19.30 -8.94 -16.47
C LYS A 86 -19.24 -10.43 -16.14
N SER A 87 -19.65 -10.84 -14.93
CA SER A 87 -19.96 -12.23 -14.66
C SER A 87 -21.18 -12.53 -15.54
N LYS A 88 -20.96 -13.29 -16.62
CA LYS A 88 -21.99 -13.74 -17.56
C LYS A 88 -22.65 -15.00 -17.03
#